data_AF-L0IGK3-F1
#
_entry.id   AF-L0IGK3-F1
#
_cell.length_a   1.000
_cell.length_b   1.000
_cell.length_c   1.000
_cell.angle_alpha   90.00
_cell.angle_beta   90.00
_cell.angle_gamma   90.00
#
_symmetry.space_group_name_H-M   'P 1'
#
loop_
_entity.id
_entity.type
_entity.pdbx_description
1 polymer ?
#
loop_
_entity_poly.entity_id
_entity_poly.type
_entity_poly.pdbx_seq_one_letter_code
_entity_poly.pdbx_strand_id
1 'polypeptide(L)'
;MKHQTRLTAVLLITTFLIGIVITGFTSIPKASAKESVSLSNTTNFDDPIAVIKGMIQAINDQDPYEYMNYFTNSNRTAMTQFLSTNKSESFFKEKEAKLIQIKELPKEVGVVAADISPGENLNLDDTRVFYAEINFKVDKEDKWLYNGTNYRVIVVTKEDGNWKIVRLSVPSIEYLKDTGNGFNSKDENIAVKIESTLERKGQVMNMKGVVIDNIAATEEQLKDEK
;
A
#
# COMPACT_ATOMS: atom_id res chain seq x y z
N MET A 1 44.82 -27.44 -17.83
CA MET A 1 44.68 -27.51 -19.32
C MET A 1 44.55 -28.96 -19.74
N LYS A 2 43.34 -29.41 -20.10
CA LYS A 2 43.11 -30.69 -20.79
C LYS A 2 41.95 -30.53 -21.77
N HIS A 3 42.19 -31.12 -22.94
CA HIS A 3 41.44 -31.24 -24.17
C HIS A 3 39.89 -31.25 -24.08
N GLN A 4 39.26 -30.62 -25.07
CA GLN A 4 37.99 -31.11 -25.61
C GLN A 4 38.17 -31.40 -27.11
N THR A 5 37.84 -32.64 -27.49
CA THR A 5 37.82 -33.12 -28.87
C THR A 5 36.45 -33.77 -29.11
N ARG A 6 35.72 -33.19 -30.07
CA ARG A 6 35.02 -33.83 -31.21
C ARG A 6 33.69 -34.57 -31.06
N LEU A 7 32.80 -34.16 -32.00
CA LEU A 7 31.86 -34.92 -32.87
C LEU A 7 30.75 -35.73 -32.16
N THR A 8 29.50 -35.84 -32.65
CA THR A 8 29.06 -36.12 -34.03
C THR A 8 27.54 -35.87 -34.12
N ALA A 9 27.06 -35.42 -35.29
CA ALA A 9 25.64 -35.33 -35.64
C ALA A 9 25.09 -36.70 -36.08
N VAL A 10 23.80 -37.00 -35.79
CA VAL A 10 22.92 -37.81 -36.67
C VAL A 10 21.46 -37.37 -36.50
N LEU A 11 20.85 -37.05 -37.63
CA LEU A 11 19.45 -36.76 -37.93
C LEU A 11 18.66 -38.08 -38.05
N LEU A 12 17.41 -38.18 -37.58
CA LEU A 12 16.43 -39.08 -38.19
C LEU A 12 14.99 -38.61 -37.96
N ILE A 13 14.31 -38.47 -39.10
CA ILE A 13 12.92 -38.11 -39.34
C ILE A 13 12.07 -39.38 -39.22
N THR A 14 10.90 -39.28 -38.57
CA THR A 14 9.73 -40.08 -38.98
C THR A 14 8.45 -39.30 -38.71
N THR A 15 7.82 -38.88 -39.81
CA THR A 15 6.42 -38.49 -39.94
C THR A 15 5.51 -39.69 -39.70
N PHE A 16 4.42 -39.50 -38.95
CA PHE A 16 3.26 -40.38 -39.04
C PHE A 16 1.99 -39.53 -39.08
N LEU A 17 1.39 -39.47 -40.27
CA LEU A 17 0.04 -38.99 -40.54
C LEU A 17 -0.91 -40.16 -40.31
N ILE A 18 -1.79 -40.06 -39.31
CA ILE A 18 -3.07 -40.76 -39.33
C ILE A 18 -4.14 -39.69 -39.12
N GLY A 19 -4.95 -39.47 -40.15
CA GLY A 19 -6.21 -38.77 -40.03
C GLY A 19 -7.26 -39.69 -39.42
N ILE A 20 -8.01 -39.15 -38.47
CA ILE A 20 -9.37 -39.60 -38.18
C ILE A 20 -10.23 -38.33 -38.04
N VAL A 21 -11.12 -38.13 -39.01
CA VAL A 21 -12.28 -37.26 -38.88
C VAL A 21 -13.39 -38.14 -38.30
N ILE A 22 -13.83 -37.86 -37.08
CA ILE A 22 -15.18 -38.23 -36.62
C ILE A 22 -15.76 -37.04 -35.87
N THR A 23 -16.82 -36.50 -36.47
CA THR A 23 -17.81 -35.60 -35.88
C THR A 23 -18.53 -36.28 -34.73
N GLY A 24 -18.51 -35.66 -33.55
CA GLY A 24 -19.28 -36.12 -32.40
C GLY A 24 -19.49 -34.98 -31.42
N PHE A 25 -20.67 -34.37 -31.47
CA PHE A 25 -21.15 -33.44 -30.44
C PHE A 25 -21.20 -34.17 -29.09
N THR A 26 -20.37 -33.74 -28.15
CA THR A 26 -20.61 -33.94 -26.72
C THR A 26 -20.38 -32.63 -26.01
N SER A 27 -21.48 -32.08 -25.49
CA SER A 27 -21.60 -30.95 -24.59
C SER A 27 -20.39 -30.76 -23.68
N ILE A 28 -19.65 -29.66 -23.91
CA ILE A 28 -18.68 -29.11 -22.97
C ILE A 28 -19.46 -28.69 -21.72
N PRO A 29 -19.11 -29.16 -20.50
CA PRO A 29 -19.68 -28.61 -19.29
C PRO A 29 -19.30 -27.14 -19.21
N LYS A 30 -20.30 -26.29 -19.02
CA LYS A 30 -20.21 -24.84 -18.83
C LYS A 30 -19.24 -24.56 -17.67
N ALA A 31 -17.95 -24.48 -17.98
CA ALA A 31 -16.95 -23.91 -17.11
C ALA A 31 -17.37 -22.46 -16.93
N SER A 32 -17.86 -22.15 -15.74
CA SER A 32 -18.15 -20.80 -15.29
C SER A 32 -16.93 -19.95 -15.61
N ALA A 33 -17.07 -19.10 -16.63
CA ALA A 33 -16.13 -18.03 -16.89
C ALA A 33 -16.10 -17.19 -15.61
N LYS A 34 -15.06 -17.37 -14.79
CA LYS A 34 -14.60 -16.28 -13.94
C LYS A 34 -14.21 -15.20 -14.92
N GLU A 35 -14.98 -14.12 -14.94
CA GLU A 35 -14.57 -12.86 -15.54
C GLU A 35 -13.17 -12.54 -15.04
N SER A 36 -12.18 -12.82 -15.89
CA SER A 36 -10.88 -12.19 -15.80
C SER A 36 -11.13 -10.73 -16.17
N VAL A 37 -11.29 -9.89 -15.15
CA VAL A 37 -11.30 -8.44 -15.32
C VAL A 37 -9.96 -8.07 -15.96
N SER A 38 -9.97 -7.86 -17.27
CA SER A 38 -8.89 -7.19 -17.95
C SER A 38 -8.94 -5.72 -17.54
N LEU A 39 -8.15 -5.36 -16.53
CA LEU A 39 -7.89 -3.96 -16.20
C LEU A 39 -7.19 -3.31 -17.40
N SER A 40 -7.95 -2.51 -18.15
CA SER A 40 -7.36 -1.53 -19.06
C SER A 40 -6.64 -0.48 -18.20
N ASN A 41 -5.32 -0.41 -18.32
CA ASN A 41 -4.42 0.47 -17.56
C ASN A 41 -4.54 1.96 -17.94
N THR A 42 -5.73 2.53 -17.78
CA THR A 42 -5.90 3.98 -17.70
C THR A 42 -6.49 4.26 -16.34
N THR A 43 -5.66 4.71 -15.39
CA THR A 43 -6.17 5.07 -14.07
C THR A 43 -7.16 6.21 -14.22
N ASN A 44 -8.38 5.98 -13.74
CA ASN A 44 -9.41 7.00 -13.72
C ASN A 44 -9.11 8.02 -12.60
N PHE A 45 -8.55 9.17 -12.97
CA PHE A 45 -8.27 10.25 -12.03
C PHE A 45 -9.52 11.03 -11.60
N ASP A 46 -10.71 10.73 -12.16
CA ASP A 46 -11.99 11.32 -11.75
C ASP A 46 -12.61 10.62 -10.53
N ASP A 47 -12.08 9.46 -10.13
CA ASP A 47 -12.50 8.71 -8.94
C ASP A 47 -11.39 8.68 -7.87
N PRO A 48 -11.61 9.26 -6.67
CA PRO A 48 -10.60 9.27 -5.62
C PRO A 48 -10.21 7.86 -5.14
N ILE A 49 -11.12 6.89 -5.19
CA ILE A 49 -10.82 5.50 -4.80
C ILE A 49 -9.93 4.84 -5.85
N ALA A 50 -10.14 5.13 -7.14
CA ALA A 50 -9.27 4.65 -8.21
C ALA A 50 -7.85 5.21 -8.09
N VAL A 51 -7.69 6.48 -7.70
CA VAL A 51 -6.39 7.10 -7.39
C VAL A 51 -5.68 6.36 -6.24
N ILE A 52 -6.38 6.05 -5.15
CA ILE A 52 -5.81 5.32 -4.01
C ILE A 52 -5.42 3.89 -4.40
N LYS A 53 -6.26 3.21 -5.20
CA LYS A 53 -5.94 1.86 -5.71
C LYS A 53 -4.73 1.88 -6.65
N GLY A 54 -4.62 2.90 -7.52
CA GLY A 54 -3.47 3.09 -8.40
C GLY A 54 -2.18 3.30 -7.60
N MET A 55 -2.22 4.12 -6.54
CA MET A 55 -1.08 4.27 -5.62
C MET A 55 -0.65 2.93 -5.00
N ILE A 56 -1.60 2.10 -4.53
CA ILE A 56 -1.30 0.77 -3.98
C ILE A 56 -0.70 -0.15 -5.05
N GLN A 57 -1.21 -0.09 -6.28
CA GLN A 57 -0.68 -0.88 -7.40
C GLN A 57 0.77 -0.47 -7.72
N ALA A 58 1.08 0.83 -7.74
CA ALA A 58 2.44 1.31 -7.98
C ALA A 58 3.44 0.86 -6.90
N ILE A 59 3.01 0.72 -5.63
CA ILE A 59 3.82 0.09 -4.58
C ILE A 59 4.13 -1.37 -4.95
N ASN A 60 3.12 -2.14 -5.38
CA ASN A 60 3.30 -3.55 -5.75
C ASN A 60 4.19 -3.72 -6.99
N ASP A 61 4.06 -2.83 -7.97
CA ASP A 61 4.88 -2.83 -9.18
C ASP A 61 6.30 -2.28 -8.93
N GLN A 62 6.55 -1.78 -7.71
CA GLN A 62 7.80 -1.13 -7.30
C GLN A 62 8.18 0.02 -8.25
N ASP A 63 7.18 0.76 -8.75
CA ASP A 63 7.36 1.89 -9.66
C ASP A 63 7.16 3.23 -8.91
N PRO A 64 8.26 3.89 -8.52
CA PRO A 64 8.16 5.13 -7.76
C PRO A 64 7.66 6.31 -8.61
N TYR A 65 7.90 6.33 -9.91
CA TYR A 65 7.45 7.42 -10.77
C TYR A 65 5.94 7.32 -11.01
N GLU A 66 5.43 6.12 -11.21
CA GLU A 66 4.00 5.89 -11.28
C GLU A 66 3.32 6.18 -9.93
N TYR A 67 3.94 5.80 -8.81
CA TYR A 67 3.43 6.16 -7.48
C TYR A 67 3.28 7.68 -7.31
N MET A 68 4.28 8.44 -7.72
CA MET A 68 4.25 9.92 -7.63
C MET A 68 3.17 10.55 -8.53
N ASN A 69 2.69 9.86 -9.57
CA ASN A 69 1.61 10.37 -10.43
C ASN A 69 0.27 10.53 -9.70
N TYR A 70 0.08 9.78 -8.61
CA TYR A 70 -1.12 9.83 -7.78
C TYR A 70 -1.14 10.99 -6.79
N PHE A 71 -0.02 11.67 -6.59
CA PHE A 71 0.11 12.78 -5.64
C PHE A 71 0.01 14.13 -6.34
N THR A 72 -0.31 15.17 -5.56
CA THR A 72 -0.30 16.56 -6.01
C THR A 72 1.07 16.94 -6.57
N ASN A 73 1.12 17.95 -7.44
CA ASN A 73 2.35 18.38 -8.08
C ASN A 73 3.45 18.77 -7.07
N SER A 74 3.06 19.42 -5.97
CA SER A 74 3.98 19.76 -4.87
C SER A 74 4.63 18.51 -4.26
N ASN A 75 3.84 17.51 -3.90
CA ASN A 75 4.32 16.24 -3.35
C ASN A 75 5.18 15.46 -4.35
N ARG A 76 4.74 15.39 -5.62
CA ARG A 76 5.51 14.78 -6.72
C ARG A 76 6.89 15.43 -6.84
N THR A 77 6.95 16.75 -6.80
CA THR A 77 8.21 17.50 -6.89
C THR A 77 9.13 17.16 -5.71
N ALA A 78 8.60 17.17 -4.49
CA ALA A 78 9.36 16.82 -3.29
C ALA A 78 9.90 15.37 -3.32
N MET A 79 9.06 14.40 -3.71
CA MET A 79 9.46 13.00 -3.84
C MET A 79 10.49 12.78 -4.95
N THR A 80 10.35 13.48 -6.08
CA THR A 80 11.33 13.43 -7.19
C THR A 80 12.68 13.98 -6.74
N GLN A 81 12.68 15.09 -5.98
CA GLN A 81 13.89 15.66 -5.40
C GLN A 81 14.56 14.69 -4.42
N PHE A 82 13.76 14.05 -3.54
CA PHE A 82 14.25 13.04 -2.61
C PHE A 82 14.94 11.88 -3.34
N LEU A 83 14.31 11.32 -4.38
CA LEU A 83 14.89 10.26 -5.20
C LEU A 83 16.19 10.67 -5.89
N SER A 84 16.23 11.88 -6.43
CA SER A 84 17.43 12.37 -7.12
C SER A 84 18.64 12.49 -6.19
N THR A 85 18.38 12.74 -4.90
CA THR A 85 19.39 12.92 -3.85
C THR A 85 19.79 11.58 -3.22
N ASN A 86 18.86 10.64 -3.06
CA ASN A 86 19.04 9.37 -2.33
C ASN A 86 19.07 8.15 -3.27
N LYS A 87 19.93 8.19 -4.30
CA LYS A 87 19.95 7.18 -5.39
C LYS A 87 20.22 5.74 -4.94
N SER A 88 20.79 5.54 -3.76
CA SER A 88 21.12 4.21 -3.22
C SER A 88 20.03 3.62 -2.33
N GLU A 89 19.02 4.41 -1.95
CA GLU A 89 17.94 3.96 -1.08
C GLU A 89 16.75 3.45 -1.89
N SER A 90 16.13 2.36 -1.42
CA SER A 90 14.85 1.91 -1.97
C SER A 90 13.79 2.96 -1.68
N PHE A 91 13.03 3.37 -2.70
CA PHE A 91 11.94 4.32 -2.52
C PHE A 91 10.84 3.76 -1.61
N PHE A 92 10.46 2.51 -1.85
CA PHE A 92 9.48 1.81 -1.04
C PHE A 92 10.18 1.00 0.05
N LYS A 93 9.64 1.07 1.27
CA LYS A 93 9.95 0.11 2.34
C LYS A 93 9.06 -1.13 2.22
N GLU A 94 7.89 -0.94 1.64
CA GLU A 94 6.88 -1.93 1.30
C GLU A 94 7.32 -2.79 0.11
N LYS A 95 7.15 -4.11 0.25
CA LYS A 95 7.31 -5.09 -0.84
C LYS A 95 6.00 -5.45 -1.49
N GLU A 96 4.95 -5.53 -0.67
CA GLU A 96 3.59 -5.82 -1.11
C GLU A 96 2.62 -4.98 -0.27
N ALA A 97 1.55 -4.53 -0.91
CA ALA A 97 0.46 -3.77 -0.33
C ALA A 97 -0.88 -4.29 -0.86
N LYS A 98 -1.80 -4.62 0.06
CA LYS A 98 -3.14 -5.05 -0.27
C LYS A 98 -4.17 -4.21 0.46
N LEU A 99 -4.94 -3.42 -0.29
CA LEU A 99 -6.10 -2.72 0.26
C LEU A 99 -7.16 -3.74 0.67
N ILE A 100 -7.43 -3.85 1.98
CA ILE A 100 -8.43 -4.76 2.51
C ILE A 100 -9.81 -4.11 2.43
N GLN A 101 -9.91 -2.88 2.94
CA GLN A 101 -11.12 -2.08 2.91
C GLN A 101 -10.80 -0.59 3.06
N ILE A 102 -11.72 0.24 2.58
CA ILE A 102 -11.62 1.69 2.61
C ILE A 102 -13.01 2.29 2.79
N LYS A 103 -13.11 3.39 3.54
CA LYS A 103 -14.33 4.20 3.62
C LYS A 103 -13.99 5.67 3.69
N GLU A 104 -14.89 6.48 3.16
CA GLU A 104 -14.84 7.93 3.32
C GLU A 104 -15.27 8.30 4.74
N LEU A 105 -14.52 9.20 5.37
CA LEU A 105 -14.85 9.74 6.69
C LEU A 105 -15.76 10.97 6.56
N PRO A 106 -16.67 11.21 7.52
CA PRO A 106 -17.31 12.52 7.66
C PRO A 106 -16.27 13.63 7.74
N LYS A 107 -16.55 14.80 7.15
CA LYS A 107 -15.58 15.90 7.00
C LYS A 107 -14.92 16.29 8.33
N GLU A 108 -15.72 16.44 9.38
CA GLU A 108 -15.27 16.86 10.71
C GLU A 108 -14.37 15.80 11.36
N VAL A 109 -14.68 14.53 11.17
CA VAL A 109 -13.87 13.40 11.68
C VAL A 109 -12.60 13.27 10.86
N GLY A 110 -12.70 13.41 9.53
CA GLY A 110 -11.58 13.32 8.60
C GLY A 110 -10.51 14.38 8.86
N VAL A 111 -10.92 15.62 9.13
CA VAL A 111 -10.00 16.72 9.48
C VAL A 111 -9.16 16.38 10.71
N VAL A 112 -9.80 15.89 11.77
CA VAL A 112 -9.10 15.51 13.01
C VAL A 112 -8.22 14.28 12.79
N ALA A 113 -8.76 13.23 12.16
CA ALA A 113 -8.05 11.98 11.94
C ALA A 113 -6.84 12.12 10.99
N ALA A 114 -6.89 13.08 10.07
CA ALA A 114 -5.79 13.41 9.17
C ALA A 114 -4.78 14.40 9.76
N ASP A 115 -5.07 14.96 10.95
CA ASP A 115 -4.35 16.07 11.57
C ASP A 115 -4.23 17.30 10.65
N ILE A 116 -5.33 17.67 9.99
CA ILE A 116 -5.37 18.86 9.12
C ILE A 116 -5.52 20.09 10.01
N SER A 117 -4.47 20.92 10.05
CA SER A 117 -4.47 22.13 10.87
C SER A 117 -5.19 23.29 10.16
N PRO A 118 -5.85 24.22 10.90
CA PRO A 118 -6.56 25.35 10.30
C PRO A 118 -5.70 26.32 9.46
N GLY A 119 -4.38 26.27 9.60
CA GLY A 119 -3.44 27.10 8.84
C GLY A 119 -2.97 26.47 7.52
N GLU A 120 -3.38 25.24 7.21
CA GLU A 120 -3.03 24.60 5.95
C GLU A 120 -3.81 25.19 4.79
N ASN A 121 -3.10 25.47 3.69
CA ASN A 121 -3.69 25.94 2.45
C ASN A 121 -4.32 24.76 1.67
N LEU A 122 -5.37 24.16 2.23
CA LEU A 122 -6.12 23.05 1.65
C LEU A 122 -7.58 23.45 1.46
N ASN A 123 -8.09 23.38 0.22
CA ASN A 123 -9.50 23.62 -0.04
C ASN A 123 -10.34 22.45 0.51
N LEU A 124 -10.94 22.64 1.68
CA LEU A 124 -11.71 21.60 2.35
C LEU A 124 -13.02 21.21 1.64
N ASP A 125 -13.51 22.01 0.68
CA ASP A 125 -14.71 21.67 -0.09
C ASP A 125 -14.39 20.71 -1.25
N ASP A 126 -13.17 20.79 -1.78
CA ASP A 126 -12.63 19.86 -2.78
C ASP A 126 -11.72 18.80 -2.15
N THR A 127 -11.85 18.55 -0.85
CA THR A 127 -11.07 17.56 -0.11
C THR A 127 -11.94 16.42 0.37
N ARG A 128 -11.45 15.21 0.22
CA ARG A 128 -12.04 13.99 0.77
C ARG A 128 -11.01 13.25 1.60
N VAL A 129 -11.47 12.67 2.70
CA VAL A 129 -10.61 11.94 3.63
C VAL A 129 -11.09 10.51 3.74
N PHE A 130 -10.18 9.57 3.51
CA PHE A 130 -10.47 8.15 3.55
C PHE A 130 -9.72 7.48 4.69
N TYR A 131 -10.38 6.57 5.38
CA TYR A 131 -9.76 5.64 6.30
C TYR A 131 -9.58 4.30 5.60
N ALA A 132 -8.36 3.78 5.57
CA ALA A 132 -7.98 2.59 4.82
C ALA A 132 -7.30 1.56 5.73
N GLU A 133 -7.72 0.30 5.58
CA GLU A 133 -7.05 -0.87 6.13
C GLU A 133 -6.22 -1.50 5.01
N ILE A 134 -4.89 -1.50 5.18
CA ILE A 134 -3.94 -1.96 4.17
C ILE A 134 -3.02 -3.00 4.80
N ASN A 135 -3.00 -4.20 4.22
CA ASN A 135 -2.05 -5.22 4.63
C ASN A 135 -0.73 -5.03 3.88
N PHE A 136 0.36 -4.80 4.63
CA PHE A 136 1.69 -4.62 4.09
C PHE A 136 2.58 -5.83 4.38
N LYS A 137 3.53 -6.04 3.46
CA LYS A 137 4.71 -6.86 3.68
C LYS A 137 5.95 -5.99 3.55
N VAL A 138 6.85 -6.08 4.52
CA VAL A 138 8.05 -5.25 4.62
C VAL A 138 9.28 -6.07 5.02
N ASP A 139 10.45 -5.61 4.59
CA ASP A 139 11.73 -6.23 4.99
C ASP A 139 12.08 -5.91 6.45
N LYS A 140 11.82 -4.68 6.86
CA LYS A 140 12.13 -4.17 8.20
C LYS A 140 10.92 -3.41 8.75
N GLU A 141 10.49 -3.83 9.94
CA GLU A 141 9.41 -3.18 10.67
C GLU A 141 9.95 -1.98 11.47
N ASP A 142 9.13 -0.95 11.59
CA ASP A 142 9.36 0.20 12.46
C ASP A 142 8.03 0.69 13.07
N LYS A 143 8.06 1.81 13.81
CA LYS A 143 6.88 2.35 14.50
C LYS A 143 5.75 2.83 13.59
N TRP A 144 6.03 3.05 12.30
CA TRP A 144 5.06 3.54 11.33
C TRP A 144 4.61 2.47 10.34
N LEU A 145 5.43 1.44 10.14
CA LEU A 145 5.23 0.44 9.11
C LEU A 145 5.71 -0.94 9.58
N TYR A 146 4.80 -1.92 9.60
CA TYR A 146 5.08 -3.29 10.05
C TYR A 146 4.38 -4.33 9.16
N ASN A 147 4.79 -5.60 9.25
CA ASN A 147 4.10 -6.66 8.50
C ASN A 147 2.69 -6.88 9.05
N GLY A 148 1.75 -7.08 8.14
CA GLY A 148 0.34 -7.27 8.46
C GLY A 148 -0.49 -6.01 8.26
N THR A 149 -1.62 -5.95 8.94
CA THR A 149 -2.64 -4.93 8.72
C THR A 149 -2.27 -3.62 9.36
N ASN A 150 -2.05 -2.60 8.54
CA ASN A 150 -1.78 -1.23 8.93
C ASN A 150 -2.97 -0.34 8.57
N TYR A 151 -3.07 0.79 9.27
CA TYR A 151 -4.16 1.75 9.10
C TYR A 151 -3.60 3.09 8.60
N ARG A 152 -4.29 3.67 7.61
CA ARG A 152 -3.92 4.97 7.03
C ARG A 152 -5.13 5.86 6.89
N VAL A 153 -4.95 7.13 7.20
CA VAL A 153 -5.84 8.18 6.71
C VAL A 153 -5.22 8.79 5.46
N ILE A 154 -6.00 8.83 4.39
CA ILE A 154 -5.59 9.25 3.06
C ILE A 154 -6.40 10.48 2.69
N VAL A 155 -5.73 11.60 2.49
CA VAL A 155 -6.36 12.85 2.09
C VAL A 155 -6.16 13.03 0.60
N VAL A 156 -7.26 13.23 -0.11
CA VAL A 156 -7.25 13.54 -1.54
C VAL A 156 -7.92 14.89 -1.80
N THR A 157 -7.43 15.61 -2.80
CA THR A 157 -7.99 16.88 -3.24
C THR A 157 -8.01 16.97 -4.77
N LYS A 158 -8.77 17.92 -5.31
CA LYS A 158 -8.73 18.19 -6.76
C LYS A 158 -7.57 19.11 -7.12
N GLU A 159 -6.79 18.70 -8.12
CA GLU A 159 -5.75 19.48 -8.78
C GLU A 159 -5.96 19.36 -10.29
N ASP A 160 -6.14 20.49 -10.98
CA ASP A 160 -6.45 20.54 -12.42
C ASP A 160 -7.62 19.62 -12.85
N GLY A 161 -8.67 19.59 -12.02
CA GLY A 161 -9.88 18.79 -12.26
C GLY A 161 -9.76 17.30 -11.85
N ASN A 162 -8.55 16.81 -11.56
CA ASN A 162 -8.27 15.43 -11.24
C ASN A 162 -8.08 15.23 -9.73
N TRP A 163 -8.46 14.07 -9.19
CA TRP A 163 -8.15 13.72 -7.80
C TRP A 163 -6.66 13.39 -7.65
N LYS A 164 -6.07 13.90 -6.57
CA LYS A 164 -4.67 13.68 -6.18
C LYS A 164 -4.55 13.50 -4.68
N ILE A 165 -3.62 12.65 -4.25
CA ILE A 165 -3.27 12.44 -2.86
C ILE A 165 -2.42 13.62 -2.39
N VAL A 166 -2.86 14.27 -1.31
CA VAL A 166 -2.09 15.33 -0.64
C VAL A 166 -1.36 14.81 0.59
N ARG A 167 -1.89 13.76 1.25
CA ARG A 167 -1.32 13.24 2.49
C ARG A 167 -1.67 11.77 2.71
N LEU A 168 -0.73 11.04 3.29
CA LEU A 168 -0.92 9.75 3.95
C LEU A 168 -0.50 9.90 5.41
N SER A 169 -1.39 9.65 6.36
CA SER A 169 -1.14 9.77 7.79
C SER A 169 -1.36 8.43 8.49
N VAL A 170 -0.62 8.18 9.56
CA VAL A 170 -1.03 7.20 10.58
C VAL A 170 -2.05 7.90 11.48
N PRO A 171 -3.31 7.46 11.52
CA PRO A 171 -4.33 8.13 12.33
C PRO A 171 -4.24 7.71 13.79
N SER A 172 -4.91 8.47 14.66
CA SER A 172 -5.31 7.91 15.96
C SER A 172 -6.44 6.90 15.75
N ILE A 173 -6.17 5.63 16.01
CA ILE A 173 -7.11 4.53 15.76
C ILE A 173 -8.16 4.52 16.88
N GLU A 174 -7.74 4.82 18.11
CA GLU A 174 -8.64 5.00 19.25
C GLU A 174 -9.69 6.09 18.97
N TYR A 175 -9.28 7.27 18.49
CA TYR A 175 -10.21 8.34 18.11
C TYR A 175 -11.25 7.91 17.05
N LEU A 176 -10.80 7.21 16.00
CA LEU A 176 -11.70 6.74 14.95
C LEU A 176 -12.73 5.76 15.51
N LYS A 177 -12.35 4.89 16.44
CA LYS A 177 -13.28 3.97 17.11
C LYS A 177 -14.26 4.68 18.01
N ASP A 178 -13.80 5.61 18.84
CA ASP A 178 -14.62 6.35 19.80
C ASP A 178 -15.68 7.20 19.11
N THR A 179 -15.39 7.69 17.90
CA THR A 179 -16.35 8.43 17.07
C THR A 179 -17.27 7.54 16.23
N GLY A 180 -17.18 6.21 16.36
CA GLY A 180 -17.97 5.25 15.58
C GLY A 180 -17.50 5.07 14.13
N ASN A 181 -16.33 5.60 13.79
CA ASN A 181 -15.72 5.54 12.46
C ASN A 181 -14.62 4.48 12.35
N GLY A 182 -14.41 3.64 13.36
CA GLY A 182 -13.56 2.46 13.29
C GLY A 182 -14.13 1.40 12.34
N PHE A 183 -13.28 0.46 11.93
CA PHE A 183 -13.68 -0.74 11.19
C PHE A 183 -14.20 -1.85 12.10
N ASN A 184 -13.88 -1.78 13.40
CA ASN A 184 -14.25 -2.77 14.41
C ASN A 184 -13.77 -4.19 14.08
N SER A 185 -12.67 -4.31 13.33
CA SER A 185 -12.04 -5.58 13.02
C SER A 185 -11.16 -6.05 14.18
N LYS A 186 -10.79 -7.34 14.17
CA LYS A 186 -9.85 -7.88 15.16
C LYS A 186 -8.48 -7.22 15.06
N ASP A 187 -8.01 -6.99 13.83
CA ASP A 187 -6.73 -6.35 13.56
C ASP A 187 -6.73 -4.89 14.04
N GLU A 188 -7.84 -4.18 13.91
CA GLU A 188 -7.94 -2.79 14.41
C GLU A 188 -7.79 -2.73 15.92
N ASN A 189 -8.36 -3.69 16.65
CA ASN A 189 -8.19 -3.77 18.11
C ASN A 189 -6.74 -4.09 18.52
N ILE A 190 -6.01 -4.85 17.70
CA ILE A 190 -4.57 -5.08 17.90
C ILE A 190 -3.81 -3.77 17.67
N ALA A 191 -4.15 -3.04 16.60
CA ALA A 191 -3.50 -1.78 16.26
C ALA A 191 -3.71 -0.69 17.33
N VAL A 192 -4.89 -0.59 17.95
CA VAL A 192 -5.12 0.28 19.13
C VAL A 192 -4.18 -0.08 20.28
N LYS A 193 -3.97 -1.39 20.53
CA LYS A 193 -3.03 -1.81 21.58
C LYS A 193 -1.59 -1.43 21.23
N ILE A 194 -1.20 -1.51 19.95
CA ILE A 194 0.12 -1.07 19.48
C ILE A 194 0.27 0.44 19.69
N GLU A 195 -0.69 1.24 19.25
CA GLU A 195 -0.75 2.71 19.44
C GLU A 195 -0.60 3.07 20.92
N SER A 196 -1.49 2.54 21.78
CA SER A 196 -1.47 2.81 23.21
C SER A 196 -0.16 2.37 23.90
N THR A 197 0.46 1.29 23.43
CA THR A 197 1.73 0.81 23.99
C THR A 197 2.89 1.74 23.59
N LEU A 198 2.90 2.23 22.36
CA LEU A 198 3.87 3.21 21.90
C LEU A 198 3.72 4.51 22.71
N GLU A 199 2.52 5.06 22.81
CA GLU A 199 2.27 6.34 23.47
C GLU A 199 2.56 6.30 24.97
N ARG A 200 2.13 5.23 25.66
CA ARG A 200 2.22 5.16 27.13
C ARG A 200 3.55 4.62 27.63
N LYS A 201 4.26 3.84 26.81
CA LYS A 201 5.47 3.13 27.26
C LYS A 201 6.68 3.38 26.38
N GLY A 202 6.55 4.09 25.26
CA GLY A 202 7.61 4.21 24.26
C GLY A 202 7.98 2.88 23.60
N GLN A 203 7.17 1.82 23.74
CA GLN A 203 7.48 0.51 23.19
C GLN A 203 6.87 0.33 21.81
N VAL A 204 7.71 0.08 20.81
CA VAL A 204 7.26 -0.18 19.44
C VAL A 204 6.92 -1.65 19.30
N MET A 205 5.70 -1.95 18.89
CA MET A 205 5.20 -3.33 18.72
C MET A 205 4.72 -3.58 17.30
N ASN A 206 4.81 -4.83 16.85
CA ASN A 206 4.21 -5.27 15.58
C ASN A 206 2.86 -5.99 15.79
N MET A 207 2.21 -6.38 14.69
CA MET A 207 0.92 -7.08 14.69
C MET A 207 0.92 -8.45 15.39
N LYS A 208 2.10 -9.04 15.62
CA LYS A 208 2.23 -10.29 16.37
C LYS A 208 2.34 -10.04 17.88
N GLY A 209 2.34 -8.78 18.31
CA GLY A 209 2.51 -8.39 19.71
C GLY A 209 3.96 -8.49 20.20
N VAL A 210 4.93 -8.56 19.29
CA VAL A 210 6.36 -8.55 19.63
C VAL A 210 6.84 -7.11 19.73
N VAL A 211 7.56 -6.78 20.80
CA VAL A 211 8.28 -5.50 20.91
C VAL A 211 9.50 -5.54 20.01
N ILE A 212 9.56 -4.63 19.04
CA ILE A 212 10.61 -4.56 18.02
C ILE A 212 11.59 -3.39 18.25
N ASP A 213 11.21 -2.41 19.08
CA ASP A 213 12.06 -1.29 19.49
C ASP A 213 11.53 -0.66 20.80
N ASN A 214 12.37 0.13 21.48
CA ASN A 214 11.98 0.90 22.67
C ASN A 214 12.59 2.30 22.62
N ILE A 215 11.73 3.30 22.46
CA ILE A 215 12.07 4.72 22.33
C ILE A 215 11.80 5.53 23.60
N ALA A 216 11.44 4.87 24.70
CA ALA A 216 11.31 5.54 25.99
C ALA A 216 12.66 6.09 26.47
N ALA A 217 12.64 7.24 27.13
CA ALA A 217 13.82 7.76 27.81
C ALA A 217 14.29 6.76 28.88
N THR A 218 15.58 6.48 28.89
CA THR A 218 16.22 5.71 29.95
C THR A 218 16.19 6.49 31.27
N GLU A 219 16.28 5.78 32.41
CA GLU A 219 16.38 6.44 33.71
C GLU A 219 17.59 7.37 33.82
N GLU A 220 18.66 7.09 33.08
CA GLU A 220 19.86 7.91 33.01
C GLU A 220 19.58 9.23 32.29
N GLN A 221 18.93 9.19 31.13
CA GLN A 221 18.51 10.39 30.40
C GLN A 221 17.56 11.27 31.22
N LEU A 222 16.64 10.66 31.98
CA LEU A 222 15.71 11.40 32.85
C LEU A 222 16.39 12.06 34.07
N LYS A 223 17.58 11.60 34.47
CA LYS A 223 18.35 12.21 35.56
C LYS A 223 19.10 13.45 35.10
N ASP A 224 19.50 13.50 33.82
CA ASP A 224 20.25 14.62 33.23
C ASP A 224 19.35 15.80 32.83
N GLU A 225 18.03 15.64 32.85
CA GLU A 225 17.04 16.72 32.61
C GLU A 225 16.67 17.52 33.88
N LYS A 226 17.24 17.19 35.04
CA LYS A 226 17.03 17.89 36.32
C LYS A 226 18.16 18.82 36.68
#